data_AF-A0ABD1I3W9-F1
#
_entry.id   AF-A0ABD1I3W9-F1
#
_cell.length_a   1.000
_cell.length_b   1.000
_cell.length_c   1.000
_cell.angle_alpha   90.00
_cell.angle_beta   90.00
_cell.angle_gamma   90.00
#
_symmetry.space_group_name_H-M   'P 1'
#
loop_
_entity.id
_entity.type
_entity.pdbx_description
1 polymer ?
#
loop_
_entity_poly.entity_id
_entity_poly.type
_entity_poly.pdbx_seq_one_letter_code
_entity_poly.pdbx_strand_id
1 'polypeptide(L)'
;MGSARKEDFEWLSKEPKMLVAALKICRLVDDAASYEVEKERGQVTTGIDSYMRENGVTKEEAKAKFWEISMDAWKDSNEEYSKESCYVPKDILMIIFNLERVIDVVYKNSEGGYTHPHKVLEPHIIALLVDPIKV
;
A
#
# COMPACT_ATOMS: atom_id res chain seq x y z
N MET A 1 -17.27 2.30 -15.20
CA MET A 1 -17.49 1.71 -13.87
C MET A 1 -18.93 1.23 -13.79
N GLY A 2 -19.16 -0.07 -13.92
CA GLY A 2 -20.51 -0.66 -13.92
C GLY A 2 -20.55 -2.18 -14.08
N SER A 3 -19.41 -2.86 -14.00
CA SER A 3 -19.27 -4.31 -14.26
C SER A 3 -19.27 -5.18 -13.00
N ALA A 4 -19.29 -4.57 -11.80
CA ALA A 4 -19.28 -5.32 -10.55
C ALA A 4 -20.63 -6.01 -10.31
N ARG A 5 -20.58 -7.31 -10.06
CA ARG A 5 -21.73 -8.16 -9.75
C ARG A 5 -21.66 -8.63 -8.30
N LYS A 6 -22.76 -9.19 -7.79
CA LYS A 6 -22.84 -9.68 -6.42
C LYS A 6 -21.74 -10.71 -6.12
N GLU A 7 -21.44 -11.57 -7.09
CA GLU A 7 -20.42 -12.62 -6.98
C GLU A 7 -19.02 -12.03 -6.78
N ASP A 8 -18.74 -10.84 -7.32
CA ASP A 8 -17.45 -10.17 -7.16
C ASP A 8 -17.27 -9.67 -5.72
N PHE A 9 -18.34 -9.17 -5.08
CA PHE A 9 -18.33 -8.81 -3.66
C PHE A 9 -18.24 -10.04 -2.76
N GLU A 10 -18.95 -11.13 -3.10
CA GLU A 10 -18.84 -12.40 -2.39
C GLU A 10 -17.42 -12.98 -2.49
N TRP A 11 -16.78 -12.88 -3.65
CA TRP A 11 -15.36 -13.23 -3.82
C TRP A 11 -14.46 -12.36 -2.95
N LEU A 12 -14.63 -11.03 -2.97
CA LEU A 12 -13.81 -10.10 -2.19
C LEU A 12 -13.95 -10.36 -0.68
N SER A 13 -15.16 -10.69 -0.22
CA SER A 13 -15.44 -10.99 1.18
C SER A 13 -14.75 -12.26 1.70
N LYS A 14 -14.25 -13.12 0.80
CA LYS A 14 -13.45 -14.31 1.14
C LYS A 14 -11.96 -14.01 1.27
N GLU A 15 -11.58 -12.73 1.28
CA GLU A 15 -10.19 -12.27 1.45
C GLU A 15 -9.23 -12.95 0.47
N PRO A 16 -9.43 -12.75 -0.84
CA PRO A 16 -8.59 -13.39 -1.86
C PRO A 16 -7.13 -12.97 -1.68
N LYS A 17 -6.19 -13.85 -2.09
CA LYS A 17 -4.75 -13.66 -1.91
C LYS A 17 -4.28 -12.26 -2.36
N MET A 18 -4.79 -11.76 -3.49
CA MET A 18 -4.48 -10.42 -3.99
C MET A 18 -4.91 -9.30 -3.04
N LEU A 19 -6.10 -9.39 -2.44
CA LEU A 19 -6.55 -8.40 -1.45
C LEU A 19 -5.67 -8.45 -0.21
N VAL A 20 -5.35 -9.65 0.29
CA VAL A 20 -4.48 -9.82 1.46
C VAL A 20 -3.08 -9.26 1.20
N ALA A 21 -2.53 -9.49 0.00
CA ALA A 21 -1.27 -8.90 -0.42
C ALA A 21 -1.34 -7.36 -0.46
N ALA A 22 -2.40 -6.79 -1.03
CA ALA A 22 -2.61 -5.35 -1.07
C ALA A 22 -2.66 -4.72 0.34
N LEU A 23 -3.40 -5.34 1.24
CA LEU A 23 -3.55 -4.87 2.62
C LEU A 23 -2.23 -4.97 3.40
N LYS A 24 -1.42 -6.02 3.15
CA LYS A 24 -0.08 -6.14 3.73
C LYS A 24 0.84 -5.03 3.27
N ILE A 25 0.89 -4.76 1.96
CA ILE A 25 1.69 -3.65 1.40
C ILE A 25 1.26 -2.34 2.07
N CYS A 26 -0.04 -2.04 2.08
CA CYS A 26 -0.60 -0.84 2.69
C CYS A 26 -0.14 -0.67 4.15
N ARG A 27 -0.39 -1.68 5.00
CA ARG A 27 -0.05 -1.62 6.43
C ARG A 27 1.44 -1.47 6.68
N LEU A 28 2.26 -2.30 6.06
CA LEU A 28 3.69 -2.34 6.36
C LEU A 28 4.43 -1.11 5.84
N VAL A 29 4.05 -0.61 4.66
CA VAL A 29 4.62 0.62 4.10
C VAL A 29 4.21 1.84 4.93
N ASP A 30 2.94 1.93 5.34
CA ASP A 30 2.44 2.98 6.24
C ASP A 30 3.24 2.99 7.54
N ASP A 31 3.22 1.90 8.32
CA ASP A 31 3.89 1.81 9.62
C ASP A 31 5.41 2.11 9.55
N ALA A 32 6.09 1.70 8.48
CA ALA A 32 7.52 1.96 8.30
C ALA A 32 7.82 3.44 7.98
N ALA A 33 6.96 4.06 7.18
CA ALA A 33 7.07 5.46 6.76
C ALA A 33 6.61 6.43 7.85
N SER A 34 5.48 6.17 8.49
CA SER A 34 4.87 7.05 9.50
C SER A 34 5.58 7.00 10.86
N TYR A 35 6.43 6.00 11.10
CA TYR A 35 6.99 5.70 12.41
C TYR A 35 7.44 6.93 13.21
N GLU A 36 8.33 7.77 12.66
CA GLU A 36 8.89 8.90 13.42
C GLU A 36 7.80 9.92 13.78
N VAL A 37 6.94 10.26 12.81
CA VAL A 37 5.82 11.19 13.01
C VAL A 37 4.82 10.63 14.02
N GLU A 38 4.57 9.33 14.01
CA GLU A 38 3.70 8.68 14.98
C GLU A 38 4.28 8.72 16.39
N LYS A 39 5.59 8.49 16.55
CA LYS A 39 6.27 8.62 17.84
C LYS A 39 6.25 10.07 18.33
N GLU A 40 6.51 11.05 17.47
CA GLU A 40 6.44 12.48 17.79
C GLU A 40 5.05 12.91 18.28
N ARG A 41 3.98 12.33 17.71
CA ARG A 41 2.59 12.54 18.13
C ARG A 41 2.22 11.84 19.43
N GLY A 42 3.13 11.07 20.02
CA GLY A 42 2.91 10.35 21.27
C GLY A 42 2.19 9.01 21.10
N GLN A 43 2.20 8.39 19.91
CA GLN A 43 1.71 7.01 19.79
C GLN A 43 2.56 6.08 20.65
N VAL A 44 1.89 5.38 21.57
CA VAL A 44 2.52 4.52 22.56
C VAL A 44 3.10 3.26 21.91
N THR A 45 2.47 2.73 20.87
CA THR A 45 2.93 1.53 20.15
C THR A 45 2.56 1.61 18.69
N THR A 46 3.55 1.45 17.81
CA THR A 46 3.40 1.29 16.36
C THR A 46 3.59 -0.18 15.95
N GLY A 47 3.35 -0.51 14.67
CA GLY A 47 3.70 -1.83 14.13
C GLY A 47 5.19 -2.14 14.23
N ILE A 48 6.05 -1.14 13.97
CA ILE A 48 7.50 -1.25 14.14
C ILE A 48 7.88 -1.50 15.60
N ASP A 49 7.30 -0.77 16.57
CA ASP A 49 7.56 -0.99 18.00
C ASP A 49 7.18 -2.43 18.42
N SER A 50 6.07 -2.93 17.88
CA SER A 50 5.60 -4.29 18.15
C SER A 50 6.59 -5.33 17.61
N TYR A 51 7.08 -5.14 16.38
CA TYR A 51 8.05 -6.04 15.76
C TYR A 51 9.40 -6.02 16.49
N MET A 52 9.91 -4.84 16.86
CA MET A 52 11.14 -4.68 17.63
C MET A 52 11.05 -5.42 18.97
N ARG A 53 9.94 -5.25 19.70
CA ARG A 53 9.72 -5.89 21.00
C ARG A 53 9.64 -7.41 20.91
N GLU A 54 8.95 -7.93 19.90
CA GLU A 54 8.76 -9.38 19.72
C GLU A 54 10.06 -10.08 19.30
N ASN A 55 10.87 -9.45 18.45
CA ASN A 55 12.04 -10.07 17.84
C ASN A 55 13.37 -9.63 18.46
N GLY A 56 13.37 -8.64 19.36
CA GLY A 56 14.58 -8.11 19.99
C GLY A 56 15.53 -7.40 19.01
N VAL A 57 14.98 -6.80 17.95
CA VAL A 57 15.73 -6.17 16.85
C VAL A 57 15.72 -4.65 16.92
N THR A 58 16.63 -4.03 16.19
CA THR A 58 16.67 -2.58 15.99
C THR A 58 15.51 -2.07 15.12
N LYS A 59 15.27 -0.77 15.16
CA LYS A 59 14.27 -0.10 14.30
C LYS A 59 14.58 -0.30 12.82
N GLU A 60 15.86 -0.20 12.46
CA GLU A 60 16.33 -0.32 11.08
C GLU A 60 16.11 -1.74 10.55
N GLU A 61 16.39 -2.76 11.37
CA GLU A 61 16.11 -4.16 11.05
C GLU A 61 14.60 -4.41 10.91
N ALA A 62 13.77 -3.85 11.81
CA ALA A 62 12.32 -3.95 11.73
C ALA A 62 11.77 -3.31 10.44
N LYS A 63 12.21 -2.09 10.11
CA LYS A 63 11.83 -1.41 8.86
C LYS A 63 12.29 -2.19 7.63
N ALA A 64 13.52 -2.71 7.62
CA ALA A 64 14.03 -3.53 6.53
C ALA A 64 13.18 -4.80 6.34
N LYS A 65 12.75 -5.43 7.44
CA LYS A 65 11.87 -6.60 7.37
C LYS A 65 10.48 -6.27 6.84
N PHE A 66 9.91 -5.13 7.22
CA PHE A 66 8.62 -4.66 6.70
C PHE A 66 8.70 -4.43 5.17
N TRP A 67 9.81 -3.85 4.69
CA TRP A 67 10.06 -3.69 3.26
C TRP A 67 10.20 -5.03 2.53
N GLU A 68 10.95 -5.99 3.11
CA GLU A 68 11.09 -7.34 2.55
C GLU A 68 9.72 -8.03 2.40
N ILE A 69 8.91 -8.03 3.45
CA ILE A 69 7.57 -8.66 3.42
C ILE A 69 6.66 -7.94 2.41
N SER A 70 6.77 -6.61 2.29
CA SER A 70 6.01 -5.83 1.30
C SER A 70 6.42 -6.19 -0.13
N MET A 71 7.71 -6.40 -0.39
CA MET A 71 8.21 -6.84 -1.70
C MET A 71 7.72 -8.24 -2.07
N ASP A 72 7.60 -9.14 -1.10
CA ASP A 72 7.01 -10.46 -1.34
C ASP A 72 5.51 -10.37 -1.60
N ALA A 73 4.79 -9.50 -0.88
CA ALA A 73 3.38 -9.23 -1.16
C ALA A 73 3.17 -8.64 -2.57
N TRP A 74 4.07 -7.78 -3.06
CA TRP A 74 4.04 -7.32 -4.45
C TRP A 74 4.17 -8.46 -5.46
N LYS A 75 4.99 -9.48 -5.19
CA LYS A 75 5.09 -10.67 -6.05
C LYS A 75 3.79 -11.46 -6.04
N ASP A 76 3.16 -11.62 -4.87
CA ASP A 76 1.85 -12.27 -4.74
C ASP A 76 0.77 -11.54 -5.56
N SER A 77 0.69 -10.21 -5.47
CA SER A 77 -0.28 -9.41 -6.26
C SER A 77 -0.04 -9.52 -7.76
N ASN A 78 1.22 -9.49 -8.20
CA ASN A 78 1.58 -9.68 -9.61
C ASN A 78 1.22 -11.09 -10.13
N GLU A 79 1.45 -12.12 -9.32
CA GLU A 79 1.08 -13.49 -9.65
C GLU A 79 -0.44 -13.62 -9.81
N GLU A 80 -1.21 -13.13 -8.84
CA GLU A 80 -2.68 -13.16 -8.89
C GLU A 80 -3.24 -12.36 -10.06
N TYR A 81 -2.68 -11.18 -10.34
CA TYR A 81 -3.08 -10.37 -11.48
C TYR A 81 -2.75 -11.05 -12.82
N SER A 82 -1.70 -11.88 -12.90
CA SER A 82 -1.30 -12.56 -14.14
C SER A 82 -2.04 -13.87 -14.41
N LYS A 83 -2.72 -14.45 -13.40
CA LYS A 83 -3.48 -15.70 -13.58
C LYS A 83 -4.55 -15.55 -14.65
N GLU A 84 -4.51 -16.43 -15.65
CA GLU A 84 -5.51 -16.52 -16.73
C GLU A 84 -6.83 -17.13 -16.23
N SER A 85 -6.77 -17.95 -15.16
CA SER A 85 -7.90 -18.66 -14.58
C SER A 85 -8.71 -17.86 -13.55
N CYS A 86 -8.45 -16.56 -13.40
CA CYS A 86 -9.21 -15.74 -12.48
C CYS A 86 -10.64 -15.56 -13.01
N TYR A 87 -11.63 -16.12 -12.32
CA TYR A 87 -13.06 -15.94 -12.63
C TYR A 87 -13.56 -14.51 -12.41
N VAL A 88 -12.72 -13.64 -11.84
CA VAL A 88 -13.01 -12.25 -11.54
C VAL A 88 -12.56 -11.37 -12.71
N PRO A 89 -13.39 -10.40 -13.14
CA PRO A 89 -13.01 -9.46 -14.19
C PRO A 89 -11.70 -8.74 -13.87
N LYS A 90 -10.81 -8.60 -14.87
CA LYS A 90 -9.53 -7.88 -14.71
C LYS A 90 -9.71 -6.44 -14.21
N ASP A 91 -10.81 -5.79 -14.56
CA ASP A 91 -11.14 -4.45 -14.06
C ASP A 91 -11.28 -4.40 -12.53
N ILE A 92 -11.84 -5.44 -11.90
CA ILE A 92 -11.97 -5.53 -10.44
C ILE A 92 -10.59 -5.74 -9.80
N LEU A 93 -9.75 -6.61 -10.38
CA LEU A 93 -8.37 -6.81 -9.91
C LEU A 93 -7.54 -5.54 -10.06
N MET A 94 -7.73 -4.79 -11.15
CA MET A 94 -7.04 -3.52 -11.41
C MET A 94 -7.37 -2.47 -10.36
N ILE A 95 -8.58 -2.47 -9.78
CA ILE A 95 -8.92 -1.57 -8.66
C ILE A 95 -8.02 -1.88 -7.46
N ILE A 96 -7.89 -3.16 -7.07
CA ILE A 96 -7.03 -3.58 -5.96
C ILE A 96 -5.57 -3.21 -6.25
N PHE A 97 -5.10 -3.54 -7.46
CA PHE A 97 -3.72 -3.28 -7.87
C PHE A 97 -3.38 -1.78 -7.88
N ASN A 98 -4.32 -0.93 -8.29
CA ASN A 98 -4.11 0.51 -8.26
C ASN A 98 -4.12 1.09 -6.84
N LEU A 99 -4.81 0.45 -5.87
CA LEU A 99 -4.69 0.85 -4.46
C LEU A 99 -3.27 0.62 -3.95
N GLU A 100 -2.64 -0.51 -4.28
CA GLU A 100 -1.24 -0.79 -3.92
C GLU A 100 -0.28 0.26 -4.51
N ARG A 101 -0.48 0.63 -5.79
CA ARG A 101 0.31 1.66 -6.47
C ARG A 101 0.15 3.03 -5.82
N VAL A 102 -1.05 3.39 -5.36
CA VAL A 102 -1.27 4.65 -4.64
C VAL A 102 -0.47 4.67 -3.35
N ILE A 103 -0.40 3.56 -2.60
CA ILE A 103 0.43 3.48 -1.40
C ILE A 103 1.90 3.73 -1.74
N ASP A 104 2.44 3.06 -2.75
CA ASP A 104 3.84 3.26 -3.17
C ASP A 104 4.13 4.72 -3.55
N VAL A 105 3.22 5.38 -4.28
CA VAL A 105 3.36 6.79 -4.65
C VAL A 105 3.27 7.71 -3.44
N VAL A 106 2.25 7.56 -2.59
CA VAL A 106 1.95 8.44 -1.45
C VAL A 106 3.04 8.37 -0.38
N TYR A 107 3.55 7.17 -0.12
CA TYR A 107 4.54 6.92 0.94
C TYR A 107 5.97 6.86 0.41
N LYS A 108 6.16 7.21 -0.86
CA LYS A 108 7.49 7.33 -1.46
C LYS A 108 8.38 8.22 -0.60
N ASN A 109 9.56 7.72 -0.28
CA ASN A 109 10.56 8.37 0.59
C ASN A 109 10.15 8.55 2.07
N SER A 110 9.14 7.80 2.54
CA SER A 110 8.90 7.56 3.98
C SER A 110 8.45 8.76 4.82
N GLU A 111 7.75 9.75 4.25
CA GLU A 111 7.32 10.95 4.99
C GLU A 111 5.80 11.08 5.21
N GLY A 112 5.02 10.02 4.92
CA GLY A 112 3.56 10.06 5.05
C GLY A 112 2.92 11.12 4.16
N GLY A 113 3.15 11.03 2.85
CA GLY A 113 2.83 12.08 1.87
C GLY A 113 1.34 12.39 1.71
N TYR A 114 0.43 11.63 2.33
CA TYR A 114 -0.98 12.01 2.40
C TYR A 114 -1.22 13.15 3.41
N THR A 115 -0.63 13.03 4.61
CA THR A 115 -0.74 14.03 5.67
C THR A 115 0.12 15.26 5.39
N HIS A 116 1.29 15.05 4.77
CA HIS A 116 2.21 16.12 4.37
C HIS A 116 2.36 16.15 2.83
N PRO A 117 1.36 16.68 2.11
CA PRO A 117 1.28 16.55 0.66
C PRO A 117 2.37 17.32 -0.10
N HIS A 118 2.95 18.34 0.50
CA HIS A 118 3.83 19.31 -0.17
C HIS A 118 5.00 18.69 -0.94
N LYS A 119 5.60 17.62 -0.41
CA LYS A 119 6.78 17.00 -1.05
C LYS A 119 6.42 15.96 -2.11
N VAL A 120 5.30 15.28 -1.94
CA VAL A 120 4.95 14.11 -2.77
C VAL A 120 3.68 14.40 -3.57
N LEU A 121 2.52 14.57 -2.93
CA LEU A 121 1.25 14.67 -3.62
C LEU A 121 1.02 16.00 -4.33
N GLU A 122 1.47 17.12 -3.78
CA GLU A 122 1.25 18.45 -4.37
C GLU A 122 1.85 18.56 -5.79
N PRO A 123 3.11 18.15 -6.05
CA PRO A 123 3.64 18.10 -7.41
C PRO A 123 2.81 17.24 -8.38
N HIS A 124 2.29 16.09 -7.92
CA HIS A 124 1.45 15.23 -8.76
C HIS A 124 0.11 15.89 -9.05
N ILE A 125 -0.52 16.55 -8.07
CA ILE A 125 -1.79 17.28 -8.24
C ILE A 125 -1.62 18.39 -9.27
N ILE A 126 -0.55 19.20 -9.15
CA ILE A 126 -0.29 20.29 -10.09
C ILE A 126 -0.12 19.73 -11.51
N ALA A 127 0.71 18.71 -11.68
CA ALA A 127 0.98 18.12 -13.01
C ALA A 127 -0.23 17.41 -13.64
N LEU A 128 -1.14 16.86 -12.84
CA LEU A 128 -2.29 16.09 -13.34
C LEU A 128 -3.57 16.93 -13.50
N LEU A 129 -3.74 17.97 -12.67
CA LEU A 129 -5.02 18.67 -12.51
C LEU A 129 -4.94 20.19 -12.68
N VAL A 130 -3.74 20.79 -12.75
CA VAL A 130 -3.56 22.24 -12.86
C VAL A 130 -2.89 22.62 -14.18
N ASP A 131 -1.69 22.10 -14.41
CA ASP A 131 -0.88 22.47 -15.57
C ASP A 131 -1.19 21.55 -16.76
N PRO A 132 -1.66 22.09 -17.90
CA PRO A 132 -1.87 21.28 -19.09
C PRO A 132 -0.54 20.85 -19.70
N ILE A 133 -0.54 19.70 -20.37
CA ILE A 133 0.58 19.28 -21.22
C ILE A 133 0.70 20.28 -22.36
N LYS A 134 1.85 20.97 -22.45
CA LYS A 134 2.15 21.85 -23.58
C LYS A 134 2.33 21.00 -24.83
N VAL A 135 1.57 21.33 -25.88
CA VAL A 135 1.62 20.70 -27.20
C VAL A 135 2.47 21.55 -28.13
#